data_AF-A0ABD5UP82-F1
#
_entry.id   AF-A0ABD5UP82-F1
#
_cell.length_a   1.000
_cell.length_b   1.000
_cell.length_c   1.000
_cell.angle_alpha   90.00
_cell.angle_beta   90.00
_cell.angle_gamma   90.00
#
_symmetry.space_group_name_H-M   'P 1'
#
loop_
_entity.id
_entity.type
_entity.pdbx_description
1 polymer ?
#
loop_
_entity_poly.entity_id
_entity_poly.type
_entity_poly.pdbx_seq_one_letter_code
_entity_poly.pdbx_strand_id
1 'polypeptide(L)'
;MELPPDSVIEERLVNTVPKPRLRELARATGLVQRDGEKLAADALFWPLTLGFVAGNYRTLEEFRQEYIDTFGGTLSYASFHGWFTERLCAFLRVPC
;
A
#
# COMPACT_ATOMS: atom_id res chain seq x y z
N MET A 1 29.32 7.73 -5.13
CA MET A 1 28.05 8.46 -5.25
C MET A 1 27.47 8.47 -3.86
N GLU A 2 27.49 9.62 -3.17
CA GLU A 2 26.89 9.70 -1.84
C GLU A 2 25.37 9.62 -2.01
N LEU A 3 24.75 8.65 -1.35
CA LEU A 3 23.30 8.56 -1.35
C LEU A 3 22.77 9.77 -0.57
N PRO A 4 21.76 10.48 -1.11
CA PRO A 4 21.11 11.53 -0.36
C PRO A 4 20.51 10.96 0.93
N PRO A 5 20.38 11.77 1.98
CA PRO A 5 19.79 11.32 3.25
C PRO A 5 18.37 10.78 3.04
N ASP A 6 18.00 9.78 3.83
CA ASP A 6 16.72 9.05 3.69
C ASP A 6 15.51 9.99 3.63
N SER A 7 15.51 11.07 4.40
CA SER A 7 14.46 12.09 4.40
C SER A 7 14.21 12.73 3.03
N VAL A 8 15.26 12.95 2.23
CA VAL A 8 15.16 13.51 0.88
C VAL A 8 14.64 12.45 -0.10
N ILE A 9 15.00 11.19 0.10
CA ILE A 9 14.51 10.07 -0.71
C ILE A 9 13.02 9.85 -0.44
N GLU A 10 12.63 9.80 0.84
CA GLU A 10 11.24 9.69 1.29
C GLU A 10 10.38 10.83 0.74
N GLU A 11 10.85 12.08 0.87
CA GLU A 11 10.14 13.24 0.34
C GLU A 11 9.92 13.13 -1.18
N ARG A 12 10.96 12.75 -1.93
CA ARG A 12 10.85 12.58 -3.39
C ARG A 12 9.90 11.45 -3.77
N LEU A 13 9.94 10.32 -3.05
CA LEU A 13 9.05 9.18 -3.30
C LEU A 13 7.59 9.55 -3.03
N VAL A 14 7.30 10.15 -1.87
CA VAL A 14 5.94 10.57 -1.50
C VAL A 14 5.42 11.67 -2.43
N ASN A 15 6.29 12.55 -2.95
CA ASN A 15 5.90 13.56 -3.93
C ASN A 15 5.66 12.99 -5.33
N THR A 16 6.32 11.89 -5.70
CA THR A 16 6.10 11.22 -6.99
C THR A 16 4.75 10.52 -7.04
N VAL A 17 4.34 9.91 -5.92
CA VAL A 17 3.03 9.26 -5.78
C VAL A 17 2.30 9.82 -4.55
N PRO A 18 1.67 11.01 -4.69
CA PRO A 18 1.09 11.71 -3.55
C PRO A 18 -0.08 10.93 -2.93
N LYS A 19 -0.09 10.85 -1.59
CA LYS A 19 -1.12 10.15 -0.80
C LYS A 19 -2.57 10.54 -1.17
N PRO A 20 -2.91 11.83 -1.40
CA PRO A 20 -4.26 12.21 -1.84
C PRO A 20 -4.67 11.51 -3.14
N ARG A 21 -3.77 11.42 -4.12
CA ARG A 21 -4.02 10.77 -5.39
C ARG A 21 -4.24 9.27 -5.24
N LEU A 22 -3.46 8.59 -4.39
CA LEU A 22 -3.69 7.18 -4.06
C LEU A 22 -5.08 6.96 -3.44
N ARG A 23 -5.53 7.85 -2.56
CA ARG A 23 -6.86 7.77 -1.95
C ARG A 23 -7.97 8.00 -2.97
N GLU A 24 -7.81 8.96 -3.86
CA GLU A 24 -8.75 9.22 -4.95
C GLU A 24 -8.85 8.04 -5.92
N LEU A 25 -7.71 7.47 -6.31
CA LEU A 25 -7.66 6.26 -7.15
C LEU A 25 -8.33 5.07 -6.47
N ALA A 26 -8.07 4.86 -5.17
CA ALA A 26 -8.70 3.78 -4.42
C ALA A 26 -10.22 3.96 -4.30
N ARG A 27 -10.71 5.19 -4.20
CA ARG A 27 -12.15 5.50 -4.28
C ARG A 27 -12.70 5.26 -5.68
N ALA A 28 -12.00 5.71 -6.72
CA ALA A 28 -12.42 5.57 -8.11
C ALA A 28 -12.48 4.11 -8.58
N THR A 29 -11.60 3.24 -8.10
CA THR A 29 -11.62 1.81 -8.41
C THR A 29 -12.53 1.00 -7.49
N GLY A 30 -13.16 1.64 -6.49
CA GLY A 30 -13.99 0.97 -5.49
C GLY A 30 -13.19 0.05 -4.57
N LEU A 31 -11.87 0.26 -4.45
CA LEU A 31 -11.01 -0.43 -3.49
C LEU A 31 -11.34 -0.01 -2.05
N VAL A 32 -11.74 1.25 -1.84
CA VAL A 32 -12.29 1.76 -0.58
C VAL A 32 -13.74 2.18 -0.83
N GLN A 33 -14.71 1.49 -0.23
CA GLN A 33 -16.14 1.69 -0.54
C GLN A 33 -16.87 2.56 0.51
N ARG A 34 -16.29 2.79 1.69
CA ARG A 34 -16.89 3.66 2.74
C ARG A 34 -15.87 4.57 3.40
N ASP A 35 -16.27 5.84 3.61
CA ASP A 35 -15.65 6.68 4.65
C ASP A 35 -15.81 5.97 6.00
N GLY A 36 -14.72 5.33 6.47
CA GLY A 36 -14.70 4.52 7.69
C GLY A 36 -14.20 3.08 7.50
N GLU A 37 -14.02 2.58 6.28
CA GLU A 37 -13.31 1.32 6.08
C GLU A 37 -11.81 1.49 6.38
N LYS A 38 -11.27 0.65 7.26
CA LYS A 38 -9.89 0.62 7.75
C LYS A 38 -8.81 0.35 6.67
N LEU A 39 -9.18 0.33 5.39
CA LEU A 39 -8.21 0.12 4.33
C LEU A 39 -7.56 1.45 3.95
N ALA A 40 -6.45 1.75 4.61
CA ALA A 40 -5.57 2.81 4.15
C ALA A 40 -4.89 2.34 2.85
N ALA A 41 -5.44 2.72 1.69
CA ALA A 41 -4.90 2.32 0.40
C ALA A 41 -3.43 2.78 0.19
N ASP A 42 -3.05 3.90 0.80
CA ASP A 42 -1.66 4.36 0.88
C ASP A 42 -0.78 3.44 1.72
N ALA A 43 -1.31 2.91 2.82
CA ALA A 43 -0.65 1.90 3.66
C ALA A 43 -0.49 0.55 2.97
N LEU A 44 -1.40 0.20 2.05
CA LEU A 44 -1.30 -1.03 1.26
C LEU A 44 -0.31 -0.87 0.10
N PHE A 45 -0.33 0.28 -0.58
CA PHE A 45 0.42 0.52 -1.81
C PHE A 45 1.95 0.49 -1.60
N TRP A 46 2.46 1.21 -0.59
CA TRP A 46 3.91 1.35 -0.38
C TRP A 46 4.58 0.03 0.02
N PRO A 47 4.10 -0.72 1.02
CA PRO A 47 4.65 -2.01 1.37
C PRO A 47 4.49 -3.05 0.26
N LEU A 48 3.40 -3.02 -0.50
CA LEU A 48 3.20 -3.96 -1.60
C LEU A 48 4.12 -3.67 -2.78
N THR A 49 4.39 -2.40 -3.06
CA THR A 49 5.29 -1.99 -4.14
C THR A 49 6.76 -2.15 -3.72
N LEU A 50 7.17 -1.55 -2.59
CA LEU A 50 8.56 -1.58 -2.14
C LEU A 50 8.94 -2.94 -1.54
N GLY A 51 8.04 -3.58 -0.80
CA GLY A 51 8.34 -4.84 -0.13
C GLY A 51 8.56 -6.01 -1.09
N PHE A 52 7.79 -6.07 -2.19
CA PHE A 52 8.00 -7.09 -3.21
C PHE A 52 9.14 -6.72 -4.17
N VAL A 53 9.30 -5.44 -4.54
CA VAL A 53 10.41 -5.00 -5.43
C VAL A 53 11.77 -5.13 -4.73
N ALA A 54 11.86 -4.82 -3.44
CA ALA A 54 13.09 -4.99 -2.66
C ALA A 54 13.35 -6.45 -2.25
N GLY A 55 12.41 -7.37 -2.49
CA GLY A 55 12.51 -8.78 -2.07
C GLY A 55 12.41 -8.98 -0.55
N ASN A 56 11.89 -7.98 0.17
CA ASN A 56 11.74 -8.02 1.63
C ASN A 56 10.67 -9.02 2.08
N TYR A 57 9.68 -9.31 1.23
CA TYR A 57 8.66 -10.33 1.49
C TYR A 57 8.71 -11.41 0.41
N ARG A 58 8.76 -12.68 0.83
CA ARG A 58 8.73 -13.83 -0.10
C ARG A 58 7.34 -14.48 -0.14
N THR A 59 6.50 -14.14 0.83
CA THR A 59 5.14 -14.65 0.97
C THR A 59 4.15 -13.55 1.34
N LEU A 60 2.87 -13.76 1.01
CA LEU A 60 1.78 -12.87 1.41
C LEU A 60 1.56 -12.84 2.93
N GLU A 61 1.94 -13.91 3.64
CA GLU A 61 1.80 -14.00 5.09
C GLU A 61 2.85 -13.17 5.84
N GLU A 62 4.10 -13.18 5.37
CA GLU A 62 5.15 -12.27 5.87
C GLU A 62 4.71 -10.81 5.67
N PHE A 63 4.16 -10.50 4.50
CA PHE A 63 3.62 -9.17 4.22
C PHE A 63 2.44 -8.81 5.15
N ARG A 64 1.50 -9.74 5.37
CA ARG A 64 0.36 -9.54 6.29
C ARG A 64 0.83 -9.20 7.70
N GLN A 65 1.87 -9.89 8.17
CA GLN A 65 2.35 -9.73 9.53
C GLN A 65 3.06 -8.40 9.73
N GLU A 66 3.95 -8.03 8.81
CA GLU A 66 4.59 -6.70 8.86
C GLU A 66 3.57 -5.56 8.77
N TYR A 67 2.51 -5.73 7.96
CA TYR A 67 1.44 -4.75 7.87
C TYR A 67 0.73 -4.56 9.22
N ILE A 68 0.51 -5.64 9.97
CA ILE A 68 -0.07 -5.60 11.31
C ILE A 68 0.86 -4.89 12.29
N ASP A 69 2.15 -5.26 12.29
CA ASP A 69 3.16 -4.67 13.17
C ASP A 69 3.34 -3.17 12.90
N THR A 70 3.32 -2.75 11.64
CA THR A 70 3.52 -1.35 11.23
C THR A 70 2.30 -0.47 11.48
N PHE A 71 1.10 -0.93 11.13
CA PHE A 71 -0.11 -0.09 11.18
C PHE A 71 -0.89 -0.22 12.48
N GLY A 72 -0.54 -1.17 13.35
CA GLY A 72 -1.16 -1.39 14.64
C GLY A 72 -2.61 -1.88 14.53
N GLY A 73 -2.85 -3.13 14.90
CA GLY A 73 -4.21 -3.66 15.03
C GLY A 73 -4.32 -5.15 14.77
N THR A 74 -5.56 -5.64 14.70
CA THR A 74 -5.87 -7.02 14.31
C THR A 74 -6.47 -7.01 12.91
N LEU A 75 -5.73 -7.56 11.95
CA LEU A 75 -6.21 -7.80 10.60
C LEU A 75 -6.44 -9.30 10.41
N SER A 76 -7.71 -9.69 10.25
CA SER A 76 -8.05 -11.09 10.01
C SER A 76 -7.54 -11.54 8.64
N TYR A 77 -7.16 -12.81 8.51
CA TYR A 77 -6.73 -13.40 7.24
C TYR A 77 -7.80 -13.23 6.14
N ALA A 78 -9.08 -13.42 6.47
CA ALA A 78 -10.18 -13.27 5.53
C ALA A 78 -10.34 -11.81 5.04
N SER A 79 -10.15 -10.84 5.92
CA SER A 79 -10.18 -9.42 5.56
C SER A 79 -9.00 -9.04 4.66
N PHE A 80 -7.80 -9.53 4.99
CA PHE A 80 -6.59 -9.30 4.20
C PHE A 80 -6.70 -9.93 2.81
N HIS A 81 -7.10 -11.20 2.73
CA HIS A 81 -7.27 -11.89 1.45
C HIS A 81 -8.40 -11.26 0.62
N GLY A 82 -9.43 -10.71 1.29
CA GLY A 82 -10.50 -9.94 0.65
C GLY A 82 -10.06 -8.64 -0.02
N TRP A 83 -8.82 -8.17 0.21
CA TRP A 83 -8.27 -7.02 -0.51
C TRP A 83 -7.72 -7.39 -1.89
N PHE A 84 -7.30 -8.65 -2.10
CA PHE A 84 -6.75 -9.15 -3.37
C PHE A 84 -7.86 -9.45 -4.37
N THR A 85 -8.50 -8.38 -4.84
CA THR A 85 -9.61 -8.44 -5.79
C THR A 85 -9.23 -7.81 -7.13
N GLU A 86 -10.09 -7.98 -8.14
CA GLU A 86 -9.94 -7.29 -9.43
C GLU A 86 -9.84 -5.76 -9.28
N ARG A 87 -10.43 -5.19 -8.21
CA ARG A 87 -10.35 -3.75 -7.90
C ARG A 87 -8.95 -3.32 -7.46
N LEU A 88 -8.23 -4.18 -6.74
CA LEU A 88 -6.81 -3.94 -6.42
C LEU A 88 -5.97 -3.99 -7.69
N CYS A 89 -6.22 -4.96 -8.58
CA CYS A 89 -5.55 -5.00 -9.88
C CYS A 89 -5.83 -3.76 -10.72
N ALA A 90 -7.09 -3.27 -10.73
CA ALA A 90 -7.45 -2.03 -11.40
C ALA A 90 -6.71 -0.82 -10.78
N PHE A 91 -6.66 -0.75 -9.45
CA PHE A 91 -5.92 0.30 -8.73
C PHE A 91 -4.43 0.34 -9.10
N LEU A 92 -3.76 -0.82 -9.12
CA LEU A 92 -2.34 -0.92 -9.44
C LEU A 92 -2.01 -0.68 -10.92
N ARG A 93 -2.98 -0.87 -11.82
CA ARG A 93 -2.80 -0.64 -13.26
C ARG A 93 -2.98 0.82 -13.68
N VAL A 94 -3.52 1.68 -12.81
CA VAL A 94 -3.63 3.09 -13.15
C VAL A 94 -2.22 3.69 -13.16
N PRO A 95 -1.77 4.27 -14.29
CA PRO A 95 -0.49 4.96 -14.32
C PRO A 95 -0.50 6.11 -13.32
N CYS A 96 0.45 6.08 -12.38
CA CYS A 96 0.75 7.17 -11.46
C CYS A 96 1.35 8.35 -12.24
#